data_AF-A0AAN6LK20-F1
#
_entry.id   AF-A0AAN6LK20-F1
#
_cell.length_a   1.000
_cell.length_b   1.000
_cell.length_c   1.000
_cell.angle_alpha   90.00
_cell.angle_beta   90.00
_cell.angle_gamma   90.00
#
_symmetry.space_group_name_H-M   'P 1'
#
loop_
_entity.id
_entity.type
_entity.pdbx_description
1 polymer ?
#
loop_
_entity_poly.entity_id
_entity_poly.type
_entity_poly.pdbx_seq_one_letter_code
_entity_poly.pdbx_strand_id
1 'polypeptide(L)'
;MGNFAALTDRGVGLDAYLAWVSAWLATPAQDDTHDEGPIMTVDEMAKIFQDKILGNLLKYNIKHIITSFCYRIDAQEILLGGRVAPSCNETNIIKHRYDPKTECTCDGIYPVPPGATLESVFQGCTAVKKMVDMASLVNDKEDEWNPQHLFTAEDLRNAVAELALCNADEQPRPGSCLGPASATYLLFDSIQAPDRCPSPTVDTELSVFHQLYPTNEQIKILADAKYFFAIACGGTLCDEGLAKAIADSGNNVLIADYCEAAGNDETILLLQDVGAAAMAFLKLCNLAGVISDWQFDNTVAMIIQFQVLGYYRDHSRARRPQGVYGSRMTGTLAHRYIDLAVYIGVLTASIGLGGEQITREQYEILAESSCYINDLIDFRSDTMRRVRENVILRGIPGDGNLCRYLDDCISSCLRLAAEAIRSSPVSALVVMGFCNWGIMGSHHKLYELFHGVTKRKDPNPSMCEYISGASSSHYQNLLDALDSRGYGTLGEENGPSVAKRRSDMDILYHVYRTSPGTQMAWLADCTRSLLHPDTLRKIVDVVHFEWRGQTGDVEYCP
;
A
#
# COMPACT_ATOMS: atom_id res chain seq x y z
N MET A 1 10.44 11.30 33.25
CA MET A 1 11.80 11.26 32.69
C MET A 1 12.41 9.91 33.04
N GLY A 2 12.10 8.89 32.25
CA GLY A 2 12.62 7.53 32.41
C GLY A 2 13.74 7.28 31.40
N ASN A 3 14.73 6.49 31.79
CA ASN A 3 15.97 6.20 31.07
C ASN A 3 15.74 5.78 29.60
N PHE A 4 16.21 6.62 28.66
CA PHE A 4 16.34 6.37 27.22
C PHE A 4 17.56 5.49 26.85
N ALA A 5 18.13 4.74 27.80
CA ALA A 5 19.45 4.10 27.64
C ALA A 5 19.43 2.69 27.03
N ALA A 6 18.36 2.28 26.33
CA ALA A 6 18.23 0.93 25.74
C ALA A 6 17.92 0.96 24.23
N LEU A 7 18.42 1.96 23.49
CA LEU A 7 18.08 2.21 22.07
C LEU A 7 19.12 1.71 21.05
N THR A 8 19.99 0.77 21.38
CA THR A 8 21.05 0.34 20.46
C THR A 8 21.34 -1.15 20.57
N ASP A 9 20.52 -1.95 19.87
CA ASP A 9 21.03 -3.16 19.24
C ASP A 9 20.46 -3.19 17.82
N ARG A 10 21.02 -2.33 16.95
CA ARG A 10 20.65 -2.32 15.52
C ARG A 10 21.26 -3.57 14.88
N GLY A 11 20.46 -4.33 14.15
CA GLY A 11 20.94 -5.51 13.45
C GLY A 11 22.00 -5.15 12.41
N VAL A 12 23.07 -5.95 12.33
CA VAL A 12 24.19 -5.74 11.39
C VAL A 12 23.72 -5.67 9.92
N GLY A 13 22.64 -6.36 9.55
CA GLY A 13 22.04 -6.29 8.21
C GLY A 13 21.43 -4.93 7.88
N LEU A 14 20.79 -4.27 8.86
CA LEU A 14 20.25 -2.91 8.67
C LEU A 14 21.37 -1.91 8.41
N ASP A 15 22.45 -1.96 9.20
CA ASP A 15 23.61 -1.07 9.01
C ASP A 15 24.27 -1.29 7.65
N ALA A 16 24.38 -2.54 7.19
CA ALA A 16 24.88 -2.88 5.86
C ALA A 16 24.01 -2.27 4.75
N TYR A 17 22.69 -2.40 4.84
CA TYR A 17 21.76 -1.81 3.86
C TYR A 17 21.80 -0.27 3.86
N LEU A 18 21.85 0.37 5.03
CA LEU A 18 21.94 1.83 5.12
C LEU A 18 23.26 2.36 4.53
N ALA A 19 24.36 1.63 4.73
CA ALA A 19 25.64 1.94 4.09
C ALA A 19 25.59 1.77 2.56
N TRP A 20 24.87 0.74 2.07
CA TRP A 20 24.62 0.55 0.64
C TRP A 20 23.90 1.75 0.02
N VAL A 21 22.77 2.18 0.60
CA VAL A 21 22.02 3.33 0.08
C VAL A 21 22.86 4.61 0.13
N SER A 22 23.58 4.84 1.24
CA SER A 22 24.45 6.02 1.37
C SER A 22 25.54 6.05 0.28
N ALA A 23 26.16 4.89 -0.01
CA ALA A 23 27.15 4.79 -1.07
C ALA A 23 26.54 4.96 -2.46
N TRP A 24 25.33 4.45 -2.70
CA TRP A 24 24.59 4.63 -3.95
C TRP A 24 24.32 6.10 -4.24
N LEU A 25 23.76 6.82 -3.26
CA LEU A 25 23.47 8.25 -3.38
C LEU A 25 24.73 9.12 -3.55
N ALA A 26 25.86 8.66 -3.02
CA ALA A 26 27.16 9.34 -3.16
C ALA A 26 27.91 9.00 -4.45
N THR A 27 27.46 8.00 -5.22
CA THR A 27 28.12 7.58 -6.47
C THR A 27 27.56 8.40 -7.63
N PRO A 28 28.39 9.22 -8.32
CA PRO A 28 27.92 10.00 -9.45
C PRO A 28 27.33 9.11 -10.54
N ALA A 29 26.20 9.52 -11.12
CA ALA A 29 25.69 8.92 -12.35
C ALA A 29 26.64 9.28 -13.50
N GLN A 30 27.63 8.43 -13.75
CA GLN A 30 28.60 8.56 -14.85
C GLN A 30 29.39 9.88 -14.87
N ASP A 31 30.47 9.94 -14.08
CA ASP A 31 31.62 10.75 -14.49
C ASP A 31 32.73 9.79 -14.95
N ASP A 32 33.25 10.05 -16.16
CA ASP A 32 34.22 9.26 -16.94
C ASP A 32 35.60 9.03 -16.27
N THR A 33 35.73 9.27 -14.97
CA THR A 33 36.96 9.02 -14.23
C THR A 33 37.00 7.56 -13.75
N HIS A 34 37.42 6.68 -14.65
CA HIS A 34 37.87 5.32 -14.37
C HIS A 34 39.08 5.30 -13.40
N ASP A 35 38.85 5.45 -12.11
CA ASP A 35 39.92 5.33 -11.11
C ASP A 35 39.72 4.20 -10.08
N GLU A 36 38.80 3.26 -10.33
CA GLU A 36 38.44 2.22 -9.36
C GLU A 36 38.59 0.78 -9.89
N GLY A 37 39.81 0.24 -9.87
CA GLY A 37 40.08 -1.22 -9.87
C GLY A 37 39.55 -2.05 -11.07
N PRO A 38 39.82 -3.37 -11.09
CA PRO A 38 39.22 -4.28 -12.07
C PRO A 38 37.73 -4.48 -11.80
N ILE A 39 36.88 -4.42 -12.82
CA ILE A 39 35.43 -4.65 -12.70
C ILE A 39 35.14 -6.04 -12.13
N MET A 40 34.36 -6.10 -11.04
CA MET A 40 33.98 -7.36 -10.40
C MET A 40 33.11 -8.22 -11.32
N THR A 41 33.26 -9.54 -11.21
CA THR A 41 32.36 -10.51 -11.83
C THR A 41 31.04 -10.61 -11.07
N VAL A 42 29.99 -11.14 -11.73
CA VAL A 42 28.68 -11.37 -11.10
C VAL A 42 28.82 -12.27 -9.86
N ASP A 43 29.59 -13.35 -9.96
CA ASP A 43 29.83 -14.28 -8.86
C ASP A 43 30.56 -13.64 -7.66
N GLU A 44 31.50 -12.74 -7.91
CA GLU A 44 32.21 -12.01 -6.86
C GLU A 44 31.27 -11.07 -6.11
N MET A 45 30.42 -10.34 -6.82
CA MET A 45 29.42 -9.47 -6.20
C MET A 45 28.38 -10.28 -5.43
N ALA A 46 27.83 -11.34 -6.03
CA ALA A 46 26.81 -12.18 -5.40
C ALA A 46 27.30 -12.82 -4.08
N LYS A 47 28.56 -13.26 -4.02
CA LYS A 47 29.14 -13.84 -2.78
C LYS A 47 29.12 -12.88 -1.58
N ILE A 48 29.18 -11.57 -1.81
CA ILE A 48 29.16 -10.56 -0.75
C ILE A 48 27.76 -10.45 -0.12
N PHE A 49 26.71 -10.74 -0.90
CA PHE A 49 25.30 -10.60 -0.53
C PHE A 49 24.65 -11.88 -0.02
N GLN A 50 25.42 -12.96 0.18
CA GLN A 50 24.92 -14.17 0.85
C GLN A 50 24.58 -13.87 2.32
N ASP A 51 23.50 -14.44 2.85
CA ASP A 51 23.00 -14.18 4.22
C ASP A 51 24.07 -14.24 5.32
N LYS A 52 24.96 -15.25 5.25
CA LYS A 52 26.02 -15.45 6.25
C LYS A 52 27.11 -14.38 6.21
N ILE A 53 27.15 -13.60 5.13
CA ILE A 53 28.24 -12.69 4.78
C ILE A 53 27.71 -11.26 4.60
N LEU A 54 26.39 -11.02 4.58
CA LEU A 54 25.81 -9.70 4.34
C LEU A 54 26.31 -8.64 5.32
N GLY A 55 26.51 -8.99 6.60
CA GLY A 55 27.11 -8.10 7.59
C GLY A 55 28.58 -7.73 7.33
N ASN A 56 29.26 -8.45 6.42
CA ASN A 56 30.60 -8.11 5.95
C ASN A 56 30.58 -7.11 4.80
N LEU A 57 29.43 -6.70 4.25
CA LEU A 57 29.34 -5.65 3.23
C LEU A 57 30.11 -4.39 3.66
N LEU A 58 30.04 -4.06 4.96
CA LEU A 58 30.76 -2.94 5.59
C LEU A 58 32.30 -3.05 5.54
N LYS A 59 32.85 -4.22 5.18
CA LYS A 59 34.30 -4.46 5.04
C LYS A 59 34.79 -4.27 3.61
N TYR A 60 33.88 -4.13 2.64
CA TYR A 60 34.21 -3.97 1.23
C TYR A 60 34.13 -2.50 0.79
N ASN A 61 34.76 -2.19 -0.35
CA ASN A 61 34.52 -0.92 -1.03
C ASN A 61 33.16 -0.99 -1.74
N ILE A 62 32.10 -0.54 -1.05
CA ILE A 62 30.72 -0.57 -1.56
C ILE A 62 30.58 0.19 -2.89
N LYS A 63 31.29 1.32 -3.06
CA LYS A 63 31.26 2.11 -4.30
C LYS A 63 31.78 1.33 -5.52
N HIS A 64 32.83 0.53 -5.32
CA HIS A 64 33.37 -0.34 -6.36
C HIS A 64 32.39 -1.47 -6.74
N ILE A 65 31.66 -2.01 -5.76
CA ILE A 65 30.58 -2.99 -6.02
C ILE A 65 29.47 -2.35 -6.84
N ILE A 66 28.99 -1.16 -6.46
CA ILE A 66 27.94 -0.41 -7.17
C ILE A 66 28.36 -0.14 -8.61
N THR A 67 29.58 0.38 -8.80
CA THR A 67 30.11 0.68 -10.14
C THR A 67 30.21 -0.58 -11.00
N SER A 68 30.68 -1.69 -10.44
CA SER A 68 30.75 -2.98 -11.13
C SER A 68 29.35 -3.51 -11.49
N PHE A 69 28.38 -3.37 -10.58
CA PHE A 69 27.00 -3.78 -10.81
C PHE A 69 26.34 -2.99 -11.95
N CYS A 70 26.45 -1.65 -11.92
CA CYS A 70 25.94 -0.78 -12.98
C CYS A 70 26.58 -1.10 -14.34
N TYR A 71 27.90 -1.32 -14.39
CA TYR A 71 28.60 -1.73 -15.61
C TYR A 71 28.02 -3.04 -16.18
N ARG A 72 27.78 -4.04 -15.32
CA ARG A 72 27.28 -5.36 -15.74
C ARG A 72 25.82 -5.32 -16.20
N ILE A 73 25.00 -4.42 -15.64
CA ILE A 73 23.65 -4.14 -16.17
C ILE A 73 23.73 -3.52 -17.57
N ASP A 74 24.59 -2.51 -17.75
CA ASP A 74 24.76 -1.83 -19.03
C ASP A 74 25.32 -2.76 -20.11
N ALA A 75 26.15 -3.72 -19.72
CA ALA A 75 26.65 -4.80 -20.56
C ALA A 75 25.63 -5.93 -20.81
N GLN A 76 24.41 -5.84 -20.25
CA GLN A 76 23.35 -6.85 -20.34
C GLN A 76 23.73 -8.22 -19.75
N GLU A 77 24.71 -8.26 -18.85
CA GLU A 77 25.13 -9.48 -18.16
C GLU A 77 24.28 -9.76 -16.91
N ILE A 78 23.63 -8.72 -16.36
CA ILE A 78 22.65 -8.84 -15.27
C ILE A 78 21.28 -8.42 -15.80
N LEU A 79 20.32 -9.34 -15.74
CA LEU A 79 18.91 -9.06 -16.03
C LEU A 79 18.19 -8.55 -14.77
N LEU A 80 17.44 -7.48 -14.89
CA LEU A 80 16.67 -6.88 -13.80
C LEU A 80 15.29 -7.52 -13.60
N GLY A 81 14.93 -8.48 -14.44
CA GLY A 81 13.67 -9.21 -14.46
C GLY A 81 13.51 -9.85 -15.84
N GLY A 82 12.42 -10.60 -16.04
CA GLY A 82 12.09 -11.15 -17.35
C GLY A 82 13.15 -12.10 -17.94
N ARG A 83 13.09 -12.27 -19.26
CA ARG A 83 13.97 -13.15 -20.05
C ARG A 83 15.01 -12.39 -20.86
N VAL A 84 14.83 -11.08 -21.04
CA VAL A 84 15.71 -10.20 -21.80
C VAL A 84 15.95 -8.89 -21.04
N ALA A 85 17.05 -8.22 -21.35
CA ALA A 85 17.40 -6.96 -20.68
C ALA A 85 16.42 -5.83 -21.05
N PRO A 86 16.15 -4.88 -20.13
CA PRO A 86 15.31 -3.72 -20.43
C PRO A 86 15.80 -2.95 -21.64
N SER A 87 14.92 -2.69 -22.61
CA SER A 87 15.26 -1.97 -23.84
C SER A 87 14.95 -0.46 -23.78
N CYS A 88 14.18 -0.02 -22.78
CA CYS A 88 13.87 1.39 -22.55
C CYS A 88 13.88 1.74 -21.05
N ASN A 89 13.71 3.02 -20.72
CA ASN A 89 13.76 3.47 -19.34
C ASN A 89 12.55 2.98 -18.54
N GLU A 90 11.40 2.88 -19.18
CA GLU A 90 10.11 2.53 -18.57
C GLU A 90 10.06 1.09 -18.04
N THR A 91 10.82 0.19 -18.64
CA THR A 91 11.01 -1.19 -18.17
C THR A 91 12.30 -1.37 -17.36
N ASN A 92 13.13 -0.32 -17.25
CA ASN A 92 14.36 -0.32 -16.47
C ASN A 92 14.13 0.29 -15.09
N ILE A 93 13.74 -0.54 -14.12
CA ILE A 93 13.44 -0.15 -12.73
C ILE A 93 14.58 0.54 -11.97
N ILE A 94 15.82 0.51 -12.46
CA ILE A 94 16.97 1.22 -11.85
C ILE A 94 17.15 2.61 -12.46
N LYS A 95 16.87 2.77 -13.76
CA LYS A 95 17.07 4.03 -14.49
C LYS A 95 15.78 4.83 -14.67
N HIS A 96 14.61 4.23 -14.48
CA HIS A 96 13.34 4.89 -14.70
C HIS A 96 13.18 6.10 -13.76
N ARG A 97 13.08 7.29 -14.35
CA ARG A 97 12.66 8.51 -13.66
C ARG A 97 11.15 8.64 -13.70
N TYR A 98 10.48 7.78 -12.93
CA TYR A 98 9.03 7.73 -12.85
C TYR A 98 8.45 9.02 -12.28
N ASP A 99 7.75 9.78 -13.12
CA ASP A 99 7.02 10.98 -12.71
C ASP A 99 5.53 10.87 -13.09
N PRO A 100 4.65 10.50 -12.13
CA PRO A 100 3.22 10.39 -12.36
C PRO A 100 2.53 11.74 -12.54
N LYS A 101 3.19 12.86 -12.20
CA LYS A 101 2.62 14.20 -12.36
C LYS A 101 2.25 14.38 -13.83
N THR A 102 0.96 14.41 -14.08
CA THR A 102 0.40 14.65 -15.39
C THR A 102 -0.57 15.79 -15.27
N GLU A 103 -0.22 16.93 -15.85
CA GLU A 103 -1.15 18.04 -15.98
C GLU A 103 -2.32 17.62 -16.90
N CYS A 104 -3.40 17.06 -16.32
CA CYS A 104 -4.69 17.02 -17.01
C CYS A 104 -5.42 18.32 -16.72
N THR A 105 -5.26 19.26 -17.65
CA THR A 105 -6.13 20.44 -17.77
C THR A 105 -7.44 20.11 -18.49
N CYS A 106 -7.57 18.87 -18.96
CA CYS A 106 -8.78 18.36 -19.54
C CYS A 106 -9.91 18.41 -18.51
N ASP A 107 -11.08 18.93 -18.90
CA ASP A 107 -12.32 18.85 -18.10
C ASP A 107 -12.78 17.39 -17.84
N GLY A 108 -11.95 16.41 -18.21
CA GLY A 108 -12.27 14.99 -18.31
C GLY A 108 -13.35 14.73 -19.34
N ILE A 109 -13.42 13.50 -19.84
CA ILE A 109 -14.67 13.03 -20.43
C ILE A 109 -15.58 12.70 -19.26
N TYR A 110 -16.18 13.74 -18.67
CA TYR A 110 -17.09 13.62 -17.54
C TYR A 110 -18.41 14.36 -17.83
N PRO A 111 -19.58 13.72 -17.62
CA PRO A 111 -19.74 12.29 -17.32
C PRO A 111 -19.23 11.41 -18.46
N VAL A 112 -18.69 10.23 -18.15
CA VAL A 112 -18.32 9.25 -19.18
C VAL A 112 -19.64 8.68 -19.75
N PRO A 113 -19.87 8.77 -21.08
CA PRO A 113 -21.13 8.29 -21.66
C PRO A 113 -21.40 6.81 -21.38
N PRO A 114 -22.67 6.40 -21.20
CA PRO A 114 -23.02 4.99 -21.15
C PRO A 114 -22.52 4.25 -22.41
N GLY A 115 -21.86 3.11 -22.20
CA GLY A 115 -21.28 2.31 -23.29
C GLY A 115 -19.97 2.86 -23.88
N ALA A 116 -19.33 3.84 -23.24
CA ALA A 116 -18.01 4.32 -23.64
C ALA A 116 -16.98 3.16 -23.67
N THR A 117 -16.10 3.21 -24.66
CA THR A 117 -14.95 2.31 -24.78
C THR A 117 -13.66 3.02 -24.37
N LEU A 118 -12.59 2.26 -24.12
CA LEU A 118 -11.28 2.83 -23.77
C LEU A 118 -10.79 3.81 -24.83
N GLU A 119 -10.99 3.49 -26.12
CA GLU A 119 -10.61 4.33 -27.26
C GLU A 119 -11.35 5.66 -27.27
N SER A 120 -12.62 5.67 -26.86
CA SER A 120 -13.42 6.89 -26.79
C SER A 120 -12.97 7.83 -25.66
N VAL A 121 -12.50 7.26 -24.54
CA VAL A 121 -12.01 8.04 -23.37
C VAL A 121 -10.58 8.55 -23.60
N PHE A 122 -9.75 7.74 -24.27
CA PHE A 122 -8.37 8.05 -24.62
C PHE A 122 -8.21 9.36 -25.41
N GLN A 123 -9.16 9.70 -26.29
CA GLN A 123 -9.03 10.86 -27.18
C GLN A 123 -9.21 12.22 -26.48
N GLY A 124 -9.76 12.26 -25.26
CA GLY A 124 -10.11 13.50 -24.55
C GLY A 124 -9.32 13.80 -23.28
N CYS A 125 -8.34 12.98 -22.90
CA CYS A 125 -7.59 13.16 -21.64
C CYS A 125 -6.12 12.77 -21.73
N THR A 126 -5.21 13.70 -21.41
CA THR A 126 -3.76 13.48 -21.42
C THR A 126 -3.29 12.43 -20.41
N ALA A 127 -3.87 12.41 -19.20
CA ALA A 127 -3.54 11.43 -18.17
C ALA A 127 -3.93 10.00 -18.60
N VAL A 128 -5.18 9.82 -19.06
CA VAL A 128 -5.65 8.53 -19.64
C VAL A 128 -4.81 8.14 -20.85
N LYS A 129 -4.50 9.08 -21.74
CA LYS A 129 -3.64 8.84 -22.89
C LYS A 129 -2.27 8.34 -22.47
N LYS A 130 -1.59 9.02 -21.54
CA LYS A 130 -0.27 8.61 -21.03
C LYS A 130 -0.33 7.22 -20.40
N MET A 131 -1.35 6.92 -19.60
CA MET A 131 -1.56 5.58 -19.03
C MET A 131 -1.70 4.51 -20.13
N VAL A 132 -2.56 4.74 -21.14
CA VAL A 132 -2.81 3.77 -22.21
C VAL A 132 -1.60 3.60 -23.13
N ASP A 133 -0.92 4.69 -23.48
CA ASP A 133 0.30 4.67 -24.27
C ASP A 133 1.41 3.89 -23.52
N MET A 134 1.54 4.14 -22.21
CA MET A 134 2.51 3.42 -21.37
C MET A 134 2.16 1.94 -21.22
N ALA A 135 0.89 1.62 -21.00
CA ALA A 135 0.43 0.23 -20.91
C ALA A 135 0.74 -0.54 -22.19
N SER A 136 0.55 0.08 -23.36
CA SER A 136 0.89 -0.51 -24.65
C SER A 136 2.40 -0.73 -24.77
N LEU A 137 3.21 0.29 -24.46
CA LEU A 137 4.67 0.22 -24.52
C LEU A 137 5.25 -0.92 -23.66
N VAL A 138 4.75 -1.04 -22.43
CA VAL A 138 5.19 -2.04 -21.44
C VAL A 138 4.70 -3.44 -21.82
N ASN A 139 3.46 -3.58 -22.29
CA ASN A 139 2.91 -4.86 -22.73
C ASN A 139 3.63 -5.40 -23.98
N ASP A 140 4.04 -4.53 -24.90
CA ASP A 140 4.85 -4.93 -26.06
C ASP A 140 6.24 -5.45 -25.67
N LYS A 141 6.65 -5.25 -24.40
CA LYS A 141 7.93 -5.66 -23.82
C LYS A 141 7.74 -6.63 -22.65
N GLU A 142 6.67 -7.43 -22.67
CA GLU A 142 6.36 -8.38 -21.59
C GLU A 142 7.54 -9.32 -21.26
N ASP A 143 8.35 -9.71 -22.25
CA ASP A 143 9.55 -10.52 -22.04
C ASP A 143 10.65 -9.83 -21.19
N GLU A 144 10.61 -8.51 -21.00
CA GLU A 144 11.55 -7.77 -20.15
C GLU A 144 11.19 -7.84 -18.65
N TRP A 145 9.96 -8.22 -18.29
CA TRP A 145 9.48 -8.12 -16.91
C TRP A 145 8.54 -9.21 -16.41
N ASN A 146 7.93 -10.05 -17.27
CA ASN A 146 6.99 -11.10 -16.84
C ASN A 146 7.48 -12.54 -17.10
N PRO A 147 8.32 -13.12 -16.22
CA PRO A 147 8.75 -14.50 -16.40
C PRO A 147 7.82 -15.54 -15.74
N GLN A 148 6.91 -15.14 -14.83
CA GLN A 148 6.24 -16.07 -13.90
C GLN A 148 4.72 -15.89 -13.70
N HIS A 149 4.07 -15.07 -14.51
CA HIS A 149 2.60 -15.02 -14.68
C HIS A 149 1.74 -14.61 -13.47
N LEU A 150 2.28 -14.11 -12.35
CA LEU A 150 1.40 -13.51 -11.33
C LEU A 150 0.83 -12.18 -11.83
N PHE A 151 1.66 -11.39 -12.51
CA PHE A 151 1.28 -10.13 -13.15
C PHE A 151 1.47 -10.27 -14.64
N THR A 152 0.40 -10.22 -15.42
CA THR A 152 0.45 -10.41 -16.87
C THR A 152 0.09 -9.14 -17.63
N ALA A 153 0.44 -9.09 -18.91
CA ALA A 153 0.00 -8.01 -19.79
C ALA A 153 -1.54 -7.93 -19.88
N GLU A 154 -2.25 -9.06 -19.71
CA GLU A 154 -3.71 -9.09 -19.64
C GLU A 154 -4.24 -8.44 -18.37
N ASP A 155 -3.64 -8.75 -17.22
CA ASP A 155 -4.00 -8.14 -15.93
C ASP A 155 -3.83 -6.61 -16.01
N LEU A 156 -2.74 -6.12 -16.61
CA LEU A 156 -2.52 -4.69 -16.83
C LEU A 156 -3.57 -4.06 -17.76
N ARG A 157 -3.89 -4.71 -18.90
CA ARG A 157 -4.94 -4.22 -19.81
C ARG A 157 -6.29 -4.11 -19.10
N ASN A 158 -6.64 -5.11 -18.29
CA ASN A 158 -7.89 -5.12 -17.54
C ASN A 158 -7.92 -4.02 -16.48
N ALA A 159 -6.82 -3.79 -15.77
CA ALA A 159 -6.70 -2.70 -14.79
C ALA A 159 -6.82 -1.32 -15.44
N VAL A 160 -6.14 -1.09 -16.56
CA VAL A 160 -6.20 0.16 -17.33
C VAL A 160 -7.63 0.42 -17.83
N ALA A 161 -8.29 -0.59 -18.38
CA ALA A 161 -9.67 -0.48 -18.84
C ALA A 161 -10.63 -0.17 -17.69
N GLU A 162 -10.47 -0.84 -16.54
CA GLU A 162 -11.30 -0.61 -15.37
C GLU A 162 -11.12 0.80 -14.80
N LEU A 163 -9.88 1.29 -14.67
CA LEU A 163 -9.58 2.65 -14.21
C LEU A 163 -10.14 3.71 -15.16
N ALA A 164 -9.87 3.58 -16.47
CA ALA A 164 -10.32 4.56 -17.46
C ALA A 164 -11.85 4.65 -17.56
N LEU A 165 -12.55 3.53 -17.33
CA LEU A 165 -14.01 3.44 -17.41
C LEU A 165 -14.70 3.51 -16.05
N CYS A 166 -13.98 3.78 -14.95
CA CYS A 166 -14.54 3.76 -13.60
C CYS A 166 -15.67 4.78 -13.37
N ASN A 167 -15.75 5.80 -14.24
CA ASN A 167 -16.78 6.85 -14.22
C ASN A 167 -17.90 6.65 -15.26
N ALA A 168 -17.87 5.57 -16.04
CA ALA A 168 -18.99 5.21 -16.89
C ALA A 168 -20.17 4.74 -16.03
N ASP A 169 -21.38 4.82 -16.59
CA ASP A 169 -22.60 4.29 -15.95
C ASP A 169 -22.81 4.81 -14.52
N GLU A 170 -22.66 6.13 -14.34
CA GLU A 170 -22.93 6.78 -13.06
C GLU A 170 -24.39 6.56 -12.64
N GLN A 171 -24.55 6.02 -11.43
CA GLN A 171 -25.84 5.67 -10.89
C GLN A 171 -26.41 6.83 -10.05
N PRO A 172 -27.75 6.95 -9.95
CA PRO A 172 -28.36 7.90 -9.04
C PRO A 172 -27.96 7.63 -7.58
N ARG A 173 -28.24 8.58 -6.69
CA ARG A 173 -27.94 8.43 -5.26
C ARG A 173 -28.75 7.29 -4.64
N PRO A 174 -28.13 6.41 -3.84
CA PRO A 174 -28.84 5.30 -3.20
C PRO A 174 -29.85 5.81 -2.16
N GLY A 175 -30.90 5.03 -1.93
CA GLY A 175 -31.78 5.22 -0.78
C GLY A 175 -31.12 4.79 0.53
N SER A 176 -31.79 5.03 1.65
CA SER A 176 -31.37 4.56 2.97
C SER A 176 -32.56 4.10 3.81
N CYS A 177 -32.30 3.61 5.01
CA CYS A 177 -33.36 3.35 6.00
C CYS A 177 -34.12 4.62 6.42
N LEU A 178 -33.56 5.81 6.19
CA LEU A 178 -34.19 7.10 6.50
C LEU A 178 -35.09 7.60 5.35
N GLY A 179 -35.18 6.84 4.24
CA GLY A 179 -36.00 7.17 3.08
C GLY A 179 -35.19 7.35 1.78
N PRO A 180 -35.85 7.78 0.70
CA PRO A 180 -35.22 7.98 -0.60
C PRO A 180 -34.20 9.12 -0.56
N ALA A 181 -33.21 9.09 -1.46
CA ALA A 181 -32.10 10.04 -1.46
C ALA A 181 -32.52 11.52 -1.53
N SER A 182 -33.63 11.82 -2.20
CA SER A 182 -34.19 13.17 -2.30
C SER A 182 -34.64 13.74 -0.94
N ALA A 183 -35.01 12.87 0.00
CA ALA A 183 -35.41 13.27 1.36
C ALA A 183 -34.21 13.40 2.31
N THR A 184 -33.07 12.78 1.98
CA THR A 184 -31.85 12.74 2.81
C THR A 184 -30.68 13.49 2.18
N TYR A 185 -30.95 14.44 1.28
CA TYR A 185 -29.93 15.10 0.46
C TYR A 185 -28.77 15.71 1.28
N LEU A 186 -29.07 16.40 2.38
CA LEU A 186 -28.05 16.98 3.28
C LEU A 186 -27.13 15.93 3.91
N LEU A 187 -27.64 14.72 4.14
CA LEU A 187 -26.89 13.61 4.76
C LEU A 187 -25.73 13.15 3.88
N PHE A 188 -25.99 13.09 2.57
CA PHE A 188 -25.01 12.63 1.59
C PHE A 188 -24.09 13.75 1.12
N ASP A 189 -24.56 15.00 1.10
CA ASP A 189 -23.77 16.15 0.63
C ASP A 189 -22.78 16.71 1.66
N SER A 190 -22.93 16.34 2.94
CA SER A 190 -22.10 16.89 4.03
C SER A 190 -21.14 15.86 4.65
N ILE A 191 -20.74 14.82 3.93
CA ILE A 191 -19.81 13.80 4.46
C ILE A 191 -18.45 14.45 4.71
N GLN A 192 -18.01 14.36 5.96
CA GLN A 192 -16.71 14.82 6.41
C GLN A 192 -15.81 13.63 6.68
N ALA A 193 -14.53 13.80 6.35
CA ALA A 193 -13.46 12.85 6.62
C ALA A 193 -12.18 13.63 6.87
N PRO A 194 -12.05 14.26 8.05
CA PRO A 194 -10.91 15.10 8.28
C PRO A 194 -9.67 14.25 8.50
N ASP A 195 -8.62 14.58 7.77
CA ASP A 195 -7.27 14.23 8.14
C ASP A 195 -6.80 15.24 9.18
N ARG A 196 -6.20 14.76 10.28
CA ARG A 196 -5.67 15.67 11.31
C ARG A 196 -4.21 15.99 11.05
N CYS A 197 -3.84 17.25 11.26
CA CYS A 197 -2.44 17.58 11.50
C CYS A 197 -1.92 16.84 12.74
N PRO A 198 -0.62 16.54 12.81
CA PRO A 198 -0.02 15.95 13.99
C PRO A 198 -0.27 16.84 15.21
N SER A 199 -0.61 16.22 16.33
CA SER A 199 -0.97 16.85 17.60
C SER A 199 -0.10 16.27 18.72
N PRO A 200 0.69 17.10 19.43
CA PRO A 200 1.55 16.63 20.53
C PRO A 200 0.80 15.92 21.67
N THR A 201 -0.52 16.06 21.73
CA THR A 201 -1.36 15.42 22.76
C THR A 201 -1.62 13.94 22.51
N VAL A 202 -1.50 13.50 21.25
CA VAL A 202 -1.82 12.13 20.82
C VAL A 202 -0.76 11.50 19.93
N ASP A 203 0.13 12.30 19.31
CA ASP A 203 1.25 11.84 18.48
C ASP A 203 2.57 11.83 19.22
N THR A 204 3.45 10.96 18.72
CA THR A 204 4.87 10.98 19.05
C THR A 204 5.52 12.20 18.42
N GLU A 205 6.36 12.90 19.19
CA GLU A 205 7.23 13.96 18.67
C GLU A 205 8.08 13.45 17.51
N LEU A 206 8.19 14.23 16.44
CA LEU A 206 8.80 13.80 15.18
C LEU A 206 10.25 13.31 15.36
N SER A 207 11.02 13.98 16.23
CA SER A 207 12.40 13.61 16.56
C SER A 207 12.50 12.26 17.27
N VAL A 208 11.52 11.91 18.10
CA VAL A 208 11.44 10.61 18.77
C VAL A 208 10.98 9.57 17.76
N PHE A 209 9.98 9.89 16.93
CA PHE A 209 9.47 8.99 15.91
C PHE A 209 10.56 8.54 14.92
N HIS A 210 11.38 9.45 14.41
CA HIS A 210 12.49 9.09 13.52
C HIS A 210 13.62 8.28 14.20
N GLN A 211 13.74 8.34 15.52
CA GLN A 211 14.64 7.45 16.26
C GLN A 211 14.07 6.03 16.36
N LEU A 212 12.75 5.90 16.53
CA LEU A 212 12.07 4.60 16.61
C LEU A 212 11.98 3.92 15.24
N TYR A 213 11.77 4.70 14.18
CA TYR A 213 11.46 4.26 12.81
C TYR A 213 12.30 5.03 11.77
N PRO A 214 13.62 4.75 11.68
CA PRO A 214 14.53 5.52 10.84
C PRO A 214 14.32 5.28 9.34
N THR A 215 14.25 6.34 8.56
CA THR A 215 14.28 6.31 7.09
C THR A 215 15.31 7.28 6.54
N ASN A 216 15.80 7.03 5.33
CA ASN A 216 16.76 7.91 4.67
C ASN A 216 16.12 9.26 4.33
N GLU A 217 14.84 9.25 3.96
CA GLU A 217 14.10 10.44 3.58
C GLU A 217 13.71 11.30 4.79
N GLN A 218 13.66 10.72 6.00
CA GLN A 218 13.19 11.39 7.23
C GLN A 218 11.81 12.06 7.09
N ILE A 219 10.95 11.52 6.21
CA ILE A 219 9.57 11.96 6.08
C ILE A 219 8.67 10.94 6.79
N LYS A 220 7.84 11.42 7.71
CA LYS A 220 7.02 10.58 8.58
C LYS A 220 6.08 9.65 7.81
N ILE A 221 5.34 10.17 6.81
CA ILE A 221 4.37 9.35 6.06
C ILE A 221 5.05 8.17 5.33
N LEU A 222 6.28 8.38 4.87
CA LEU A 222 7.07 7.34 4.23
C LEU A 222 7.52 6.28 5.24
N ALA A 223 7.97 6.72 6.42
CA ALA A 223 8.29 5.80 7.51
C ALA A 223 7.06 5.02 7.96
N ASP A 224 5.89 5.65 8.01
CA ASP A 224 4.64 5.02 8.36
C ASP A 224 4.29 3.86 7.39
N ALA A 225 4.33 4.11 6.08
CA ALA A 225 4.10 3.09 5.06
C ALA A 225 5.14 1.96 5.10
N LYS A 226 6.41 2.28 5.35
CA LYS A 226 7.49 1.28 5.37
C LYS A 226 7.44 0.40 6.63
N TYR A 227 7.36 1.00 7.81
CA TYR A 227 7.48 0.28 9.09
C TYR A 227 6.21 -0.41 9.56
N PHE A 228 5.03 0.18 9.28
CA PHE A 228 3.77 -0.38 9.76
C PHE A 228 3.08 -1.28 8.74
N PHE A 229 3.62 -1.39 7.54
CA PHE A 229 3.11 -2.32 6.53
C PHE A 229 4.20 -3.25 6.00
N ALA A 230 5.05 -2.77 5.08
CA ALA A 230 5.99 -3.60 4.33
C ALA A 230 6.94 -4.38 5.25
N ILE A 231 7.57 -3.70 6.20
CA ILE A 231 8.45 -4.33 7.20
C ILE A 231 7.62 -5.16 8.18
N ALA A 232 6.44 -4.70 8.58
CA ALA A 232 5.59 -5.41 9.52
C ALA A 232 5.18 -6.83 9.03
N CYS A 233 4.98 -6.99 7.71
CA CYS A 233 4.57 -8.26 7.09
C CYS A 233 5.60 -9.39 7.24
N GLY A 234 6.88 -9.09 7.42
CA GLY A 234 7.91 -10.12 7.66
C GLY A 234 8.95 -9.74 8.70
N GLY A 235 8.69 -8.69 9.50
CA GLY A 235 9.61 -8.26 10.56
C GLY A 235 9.86 -9.38 11.56
N THR A 236 11.00 -9.35 12.25
CA THR A 236 11.55 -10.39 13.15
C THR A 236 11.69 -11.80 12.57
N LEU A 237 11.09 -12.08 11.42
CA LEU A 237 11.21 -13.30 10.63
C LEU A 237 12.23 -13.13 9.48
N CYS A 238 12.38 -11.90 8.99
CA CYS A 238 13.34 -11.50 7.97
C CYS A 238 14.43 -10.60 8.59
N ASP A 239 15.64 -10.61 8.00
CA ASP A 239 16.67 -9.61 8.28
C ASP A 239 16.11 -8.20 8.07
N GLU A 240 16.39 -7.29 9.01
CA GLU A 240 15.80 -5.94 8.98
C GLU A 240 16.33 -5.10 7.81
N GLY A 241 17.58 -5.30 7.39
CA GLY A 241 18.13 -4.64 6.21
C GLY A 241 17.44 -5.09 4.93
N LEU A 242 17.18 -6.40 4.81
CA LEU A 242 16.43 -6.94 3.68
C LEU A 242 14.96 -6.48 3.68
N ALA A 243 14.28 -6.51 4.83
CA ALA A 243 12.92 -5.97 4.96
C ALA A 243 12.85 -4.47 4.62
N LYS A 244 13.88 -3.71 4.99
CA LYS A 244 14.01 -2.30 4.68
C LYS A 244 14.25 -2.06 3.18
N ALA A 245 15.10 -2.86 2.53
CA ALA A 245 15.29 -2.82 1.08
C ALA A 245 13.98 -3.10 0.32
N ILE A 246 13.22 -4.10 0.76
CA ILE A 246 11.90 -4.42 0.20
C ILE A 246 10.97 -3.21 0.35
N ALA A 247 10.88 -2.63 1.54
CA ALA A 247 10.04 -1.46 1.76
C ALA A 247 10.44 -0.24 0.91
N ASP A 248 11.75 0.01 0.75
CA ASP A 248 12.28 1.11 -0.06
C ASP A 248 12.08 0.88 -1.58
N SER A 249 12.07 -0.37 -2.04
CA SER A 249 11.70 -0.68 -3.44
C SER A 249 10.28 -0.26 -3.80
N GLY A 250 9.40 -0.17 -2.79
CA GLY A 250 8.05 0.34 -2.89
C GLY A 250 7.92 1.86 -2.95
N ASN A 251 9.03 2.63 -3.01
CA ASN A 251 8.99 4.09 -3.06
C ASN A 251 8.14 4.64 -4.24
N ASN A 252 7.91 3.86 -5.29
CA ASN A 252 6.99 4.23 -6.38
C ASN A 252 5.53 4.39 -5.94
N VAL A 253 5.08 3.67 -4.90
CA VAL A 253 3.77 3.93 -4.24
C VAL A 253 3.75 5.36 -3.79
N LEU A 254 4.81 5.78 -3.09
CA LEU A 254 4.87 7.07 -2.44
C LEU A 254 5.00 8.20 -3.46
N ILE A 255 5.73 7.97 -4.54
CA ILE A 255 5.76 8.89 -5.68
C ILE A 255 4.36 8.98 -6.33
N ALA A 256 3.62 7.89 -6.46
CA ALA A 256 2.27 7.93 -7.03
C ALA A 256 1.24 8.57 -6.09
N ASP A 257 1.19 8.17 -4.82
CA ASP A 257 0.19 8.53 -3.80
C ASP A 257 0.43 9.89 -3.17
N TYR A 258 1.70 10.28 -3.10
CA TYR A 258 2.13 11.41 -2.30
C TYR A 258 3.08 12.33 -3.07
N CYS A 259 3.11 12.32 -4.43
CA CYS A 259 3.92 13.30 -5.17
C CYS A 259 3.55 14.75 -4.83
N GLU A 260 2.29 15.02 -4.49
CA GLU A 260 1.83 16.33 -4.04
C GLU A 260 2.38 16.67 -2.65
N ALA A 261 2.48 15.68 -1.76
CA ALA A 261 3.03 15.84 -0.40
C ALA A 261 4.56 15.79 -0.34
N ALA A 262 5.21 15.14 -1.31
CA ALA A 262 6.67 15.13 -1.46
C ALA A 262 7.26 16.53 -1.70
N GLY A 263 6.42 17.55 -1.93
CA GLY A 263 6.72 18.98 -1.74
C GLY A 263 7.66 19.62 -2.76
N ASN A 264 8.54 18.85 -3.42
CA ASN A 264 9.44 19.32 -4.48
C ASN A 264 10.05 18.16 -5.29
N ASP A 265 10.65 18.50 -6.44
CA ASP A 265 11.32 17.54 -7.32
C ASP A 265 12.53 16.87 -6.68
N GLU A 266 13.20 17.53 -5.73
CA GLU A 266 14.36 16.97 -5.01
C GLU A 266 13.98 15.73 -4.20
N THR A 267 12.82 15.77 -3.52
CA THR A 267 12.32 14.64 -2.74
C THR A 267 11.90 13.49 -3.64
N ILE A 268 11.27 13.78 -4.79
CA ILE A 268 10.92 12.75 -5.79
C ILE A 268 12.20 12.07 -6.31
N LEU A 269 13.24 12.84 -6.63
CA LEU A 269 14.51 12.29 -7.08
C LEU A 269 15.16 11.42 -6.01
N LEU A 270 15.16 11.86 -4.75
CA LEU A 270 15.66 11.07 -3.63
C LEU A 270 14.90 9.75 -3.49
N LEU A 271 13.57 9.77 -3.59
CA LEU A 271 12.73 8.56 -3.53
C LEU A 271 13.07 7.58 -4.66
N GLN A 272 13.23 8.09 -5.88
CA GLN A 272 13.61 7.29 -7.05
C GLN A 272 15.00 6.67 -6.86
N ASP A 273 15.98 7.44 -6.40
CA ASP A 273 17.35 6.95 -6.20
C ASP A 273 17.44 5.92 -5.06
N VAL A 274 16.70 6.11 -3.97
CA VAL A 274 16.57 5.13 -2.89
C VAL A 274 15.87 3.86 -3.39
N GLY A 275 14.82 3.99 -4.20
CA GLY A 275 14.13 2.85 -4.81
C GLY A 275 15.04 2.06 -5.77
N ALA A 276 15.84 2.76 -6.59
CA ALA A 276 16.83 2.15 -7.48
C ALA A 276 17.93 1.42 -6.69
N ALA A 277 18.44 2.05 -5.62
CA ALA A 277 19.40 1.43 -4.72
C ALA A 277 18.84 0.15 -4.09
N ALA A 278 17.58 0.18 -3.64
CA ALA A 278 16.88 -0.96 -3.09
C ALA A 278 16.75 -2.10 -4.11
N MET A 279 16.29 -1.81 -5.33
CA MET A 279 16.18 -2.84 -6.38
C MET A 279 17.53 -3.45 -6.76
N ALA A 280 18.59 -2.65 -6.81
CA ALA A 280 19.95 -3.14 -7.02
C ALA A 280 20.42 -4.07 -5.90
N PHE A 281 20.15 -3.70 -4.63
CA PHE A 281 20.44 -4.54 -3.46
C PHE A 281 19.69 -5.87 -3.55
N LEU A 282 18.38 -5.83 -3.80
CA LEU A 282 17.54 -7.02 -3.92
C LEU A 282 17.99 -7.91 -5.08
N LYS A 283 18.45 -7.33 -6.20
CA LYS A 283 19.00 -8.11 -7.31
C LYS A 283 20.27 -8.85 -6.91
N LEU A 284 21.18 -8.22 -6.18
CA LEU A 284 22.38 -8.87 -5.69
C LEU A 284 22.07 -9.97 -4.68
N CYS A 285 21.07 -9.77 -3.81
CA CYS A 285 20.54 -10.83 -2.94
C CYS A 285 19.90 -11.97 -3.75
N ASN A 286 19.22 -11.67 -4.86
CA ASN A 286 18.68 -12.69 -5.76
C ASN A 286 19.80 -13.51 -6.42
N LEU A 287 20.82 -12.85 -6.96
CA LEU A 287 22.00 -13.52 -7.53
C LEU A 287 22.76 -14.35 -6.48
N ALA A 288 22.71 -13.94 -5.20
CA ALA A 288 23.29 -14.67 -4.08
C ALA A 288 22.44 -15.88 -3.61
N GLY A 289 21.22 -16.03 -4.12
CA GLY A 289 20.27 -17.07 -3.72
C GLY A 289 19.54 -16.80 -2.41
N VAL A 290 19.60 -15.57 -1.88
CA VAL A 290 18.84 -15.12 -0.69
C VAL A 290 17.39 -14.84 -1.06
N ILE A 291 17.17 -14.25 -2.24
CA ILE A 291 15.84 -14.00 -2.81
C ILE A 291 15.67 -14.92 -4.01
N SER A 292 14.55 -15.63 -4.08
CA SER A 292 14.24 -16.47 -5.23
C SER A 292 13.89 -15.64 -6.48
N ASP A 293 14.05 -16.24 -7.66
CA ASP A 293 13.63 -15.60 -8.91
C ASP A 293 12.13 -15.26 -8.87
N TRP A 294 11.29 -16.15 -8.32
CA TRP A 294 9.85 -15.89 -8.14
C TRP A 294 9.57 -14.60 -7.34
N GLN A 295 10.30 -14.40 -6.24
CA GLN A 295 10.14 -13.21 -5.41
C GLN A 295 10.56 -11.94 -6.17
N PHE A 296 11.76 -11.95 -6.73
CA PHE A 296 12.35 -10.78 -7.38
C PHE A 296 11.61 -10.41 -8.67
N ASP A 297 11.36 -11.38 -9.55
CA ASP A 297 10.74 -11.14 -10.85
C ASP A 297 9.31 -10.58 -10.74
N ASN A 298 8.49 -11.12 -9.84
CA ASN A 298 7.15 -10.60 -9.61
C ASN A 298 7.18 -9.20 -8.97
N THR A 299 8.22 -8.87 -8.19
CA THR A 299 8.41 -7.50 -7.69
C THR A 299 8.63 -6.52 -8.83
N VAL A 300 9.48 -6.90 -9.78
CA VAL A 300 9.80 -6.10 -10.97
C VAL A 300 8.54 -5.91 -11.82
N ALA A 301 7.84 -7.01 -12.11
CA ALA A 301 6.61 -7.00 -12.88
C ALA A 301 5.57 -6.05 -12.28
N MET A 302 5.30 -6.21 -10.99
CA MET A 302 4.31 -5.41 -10.29
C MET A 302 4.72 -3.93 -10.20
N ILE A 303 5.99 -3.60 -9.95
CA ILE A 303 6.46 -2.21 -9.92
C ILE A 303 6.19 -1.53 -11.27
N ILE A 304 6.57 -2.19 -12.36
CA ILE A 304 6.37 -1.68 -13.72
C ILE A 304 4.88 -1.47 -13.98
N GLN A 305 4.04 -2.46 -13.69
CA GLN A 305 2.59 -2.34 -13.89
C GLN A 305 1.96 -1.24 -13.03
N PHE A 306 2.36 -1.12 -11.75
CA PHE A 306 1.86 -0.09 -10.86
C PHE A 306 2.20 1.33 -11.35
N GLN A 307 3.43 1.53 -11.87
CA GLN A 307 3.84 2.80 -12.45
C GLN A 307 2.96 3.21 -13.64
N VAL A 308 2.48 2.25 -14.45
CA VAL A 308 1.51 2.53 -15.52
C VAL A 308 0.21 3.09 -14.96
N LEU A 309 -0.34 2.46 -13.91
CA LEU A 309 -1.63 2.85 -13.32
C LEU A 309 -1.56 4.23 -12.64
N GLY A 310 -0.40 4.62 -12.12
CA GLY A 310 -0.23 5.90 -11.43
C GLY A 310 -0.42 7.15 -12.30
N TYR A 311 -0.37 7.04 -13.63
CA TYR A 311 -0.62 8.17 -14.55
C TYR A 311 -2.09 8.63 -14.62
N TYR A 312 -3.05 7.85 -14.10
CA TYR A 312 -4.48 8.19 -14.17
C TYR A 312 -4.97 9.13 -13.05
N ARG A 313 -4.14 9.37 -12.04
CA ARG A 313 -4.54 9.97 -10.77
C ARG A 313 -5.10 11.39 -10.93
N ASP A 314 -6.12 11.70 -10.12
CA ASP A 314 -6.90 12.95 -10.09
C ASP A 314 -7.73 13.30 -11.35
N HIS A 315 -7.85 12.40 -12.32
CA HIS A 315 -8.74 12.59 -13.47
C HIS A 315 -10.17 12.98 -13.05
N SER A 316 -10.76 14.03 -13.63
CA SER A 316 -12.16 14.47 -13.48
C SER A 316 -12.66 14.84 -12.07
N ARG A 317 -11.79 14.88 -11.04
CA ARG A 317 -12.16 15.06 -9.62
C ARG A 317 -13.12 16.24 -9.38
N ALA A 318 -12.84 17.39 -10.00
CA ALA A 318 -13.59 18.63 -9.78
C ALA A 318 -15.05 18.62 -10.27
N ARG A 319 -15.39 17.79 -11.29
CA ARG A 319 -16.72 17.78 -11.92
C ARG A 319 -17.65 16.68 -11.39
N ARG A 320 -17.10 15.76 -10.60
CA ARG A 320 -17.86 14.66 -10.00
C ARG A 320 -18.91 15.19 -9.01
N PRO A 321 -20.07 14.52 -8.88
CA PRO A 321 -21.08 14.86 -7.90
C PRO A 321 -20.49 14.88 -6.49
N GLN A 322 -21.17 15.59 -5.61
CA GLN A 322 -20.90 15.51 -4.18
C GLN A 322 -21.65 14.32 -3.59
N GLY A 323 -21.08 13.80 -2.51
CA GLY A 323 -21.70 12.78 -1.68
C GLY A 323 -21.62 11.37 -2.23
N VAL A 324 -22.46 10.49 -1.67
CA VAL A 324 -22.49 9.06 -2.03
C VAL A 324 -23.31 8.84 -3.30
N TYR A 325 -22.73 8.09 -4.24
CA TYR A 325 -23.34 7.62 -5.49
C TYR A 325 -22.62 6.34 -5.93
N GLY A 326 -23.18 5.63 -6.90
CA GLY A 326 -22.52 4.49 -7.57
C GLY A 326 -21.94 4.82 -8.94
N SER A 327 -21.20 3.87 -9.53
CA SER A 327 -20.82 3.88 -10.96
C SER A 327 -20.49 2.47 -11.46
N ARG A 328 -19.98 2.37 -12.70
CA ARG A 328 -19.53 1.11 -13.29
C ARG A 328 -18.57 0.35 -12.37
N MET A 329 -18.93 -0.90 -12.10
CA MET A 329 -18.06 -1.93 -11.55
C MET A 329 -18.29 -3.21 -12.37
N THR A 330 -17.24 -3.74 -12.98
CA THR A 330 -17.32 -4.99 -13.77
C THR A 330 -17.13 -6.25 -12.95
N GLY A 331 -17.01 -6.11 -11.62
CA GLY A 331 -16.54 -7.16 -10.72
C GLY A 331 -15.02 -7.36 -10.78
N THR A 332 -14.33 -6.67 -11.70
CA THR A 332 -12.87 -6.72 -11.81
C THR A 332 -12.25 -5.66 -10.90
N LEU A 333 -11.60 -6.09 -9.83
CA LEU A 333 -10.78 -5.23 -8.96
C LEU A 333 -9.34 -5.12 -9.49
N ALA A 334 -9.14 -5.18 -10.81
CA ALA A 334 -7.82 -5.40 -11.42
C ALA A 334 -6.79 -4.33 -11.05
N HIS A 335 -7.19 -3.07 -10.87
CA HIS A 335 -6.26 -2.04 -10.40
C HIS A 335 -5.78 -2.28 -8.97
N ARG A 336 -6.58 -2.95 -8.12
CA ARG A 336 -6.22 -3.38 -6.76
C ARG A 336 -5.56 -4.75 -6.74
N TYR A 337 -5.72 -5.54 -7.79
CA TYR A 337 -4.87 -6.71 -8.03
C TYR A 337 -3.43 -6.28 -8.27
N ILE A 338 -3.22 -5.17 -8.98
CA ILE A 338 -1.89 -4.55 -9.17
C ILE A 338 -1.67 -3.50 -8.08
N ASP A 339 -1.57 -3.96 -6.84
CA ASP A 339 -1.29 -3.11 -5.68
C ASP A 339 0.14 -3.35 -5.18
N LEU A 340 0.97 -2.32 -5.34
CA LEU A 340 2.39 -2.37 -4.98
C LEU A 340 2.59 -2.54 -3.48
N ALA A 341 1.69 -2.02 -2.64
CA ALA A 341 1.75 -2.32 -1.23
C ALA A 341 1.52 -3.83 -1.02
N VAL A 342 0.39 -4.39 -1.48
CA VAL A 342 0.04 -5.80 -1.23
C VAL A 342 1.19 -6.75 -1.59
N TYR A 343 1.79 -6.59 -2.77
CA TYR A 343 2.87 -7.50 -3.19
C TYR A 343 4.19 -7.28 -2.43
N ILE A 344 4.55 -6.04 -2.07
CA ILE A 344 5.72 -5.80 -1.20
C ILE A 344 5.54 -6.47 0.16
N GLY A 345 4.32 -6.49 0.70
CA GLY A 345 3.98 -7.28 1.88
C GLY A 345 4.17 -8.79 1.66
N VAL A 346 3.71 -9.32 0.52
CA VAL A 346 3.90 -10.74 0.12
C VAL A 346 5.38 -11.08 0.06
N LEU A 347 6.21 -10.23 -0.55
CA LEU A 347 7.64 -10.42 -0.65
C LEU A 347 8.31 -10.52 0.73
N THR A 348 8.05 -9.56 1.63
CA THR A 348 8.64 -9.58 2.98
C THR A 348 8.19 -10.80 3.77
N ALA A 349 6.89 -11.13 3.73
CA ALA A 349 6.33 -12.30 4.42
C ALA A 349 6.90 -13.62 3.86
N SER A 350 6.97 -13.75 2.54
CA SER A 350 7.54 -14.89 1.83
C SER A 350 8.98 -15.16 2.26
N ILE A 351 9.83 -14.14 2.29
CA ILE A 351 11.23 -14.25 2.73
C ILE A 351 11.30 -14.66 4.21
N GLY A 352 10.53 -13.99 5.09
CA GLY A 352 10.52 -14.31 6.52
C GLY A 352 10.05 -15.74 6.84
N LEU A 353 9.26 -16.34 5.95
CA LEU A 353 8.76 -17.71 6.05
C LEU A 353 9.62 -18.73 5.27
N GLY A 354 10.85 -18.36 4.90
CA GLY A 354 11.79 -19.29 4.25
C GLY A 354 11.52 -19.52 2.76
N GLY A 355 10.94 -18.53 2.08
CA GLY A 355 10.69 -18.56 0.64
C GLY A 355 9.33 -19.12 0.24
N GLU A 356 8.34 -19.14 1.14
CA GLU A 356 6.99 -19.59 0.82
C GLU A 356 6.37 -18.73 -0.30
N GLN A 357 5.92 -19.37 -1.37
CA GLN A 357 5.24 -18.71 -2.48
C GLN A 357 3.73 -18.77 -2.30
N ILE A 358 3.01 -17.85 -2.94
CA ILE A 358 1.56 -17.90 -3.07
C ILE A 358 1.17 -18.14 -4.52
N THR A 359 0.05 -18.85 -4.69
CA THR A 359 -0.60 -19.06 -5.99
C THR A 359 -1.33 -17.79 -6.45
N ARG A 360 -1.70 -17.75 -7.73
CA ARG A 360 -2.52 -16.65 -8.28
C ARG A 360 -3.85 -16.55 -7.54
N GLU A 361 -4.52 -17.67 -7.28
CA GLU A 361 -5.81 -17.71 -6.59
C GLU A 361 -5.68 -17.18 -5.14
N GLN A 362 -4.60 -17.52 -4.43
CA GLN A 362 -4.32 -16.96 -3.11
C GLN A 362 -4.05 -15.46 -3.16
N TYR A 363 -3.35 -14.97 -4.20
CA TYR A 363 -3.09 -13.55 -4.38
C TYR A 363 -4.36 -12.76 -4.77
N GLU A 364 -5.26 -13.34 -5.57
CA GLU A 364 -6.55 -12.73 -5.91
C GLU A 364 -7.41 -12.52 -4.65
N ILE A 365 -7.55 -13.55 -3.81
CA ILE A 365 -8.27 -13.45 -2.52
C ILE A 365 -7.60 -12.41 -1.61
N LEU A 366 -6.27 -12.41 -1.56
CA LEU A 366 -5.51 -11.45 -0.76
C LEU A 366 -5.76 -10.02 -1.23
N ALA A 367 -5.58 -9.74 -2.53
CA ALA A 367 -5.79 -8.43 -3.13
C ALA A 367 -7.23 -7.93 -2.93
N GLU A 368 -8.22 -8.79 -3.12
CA GLU A 368 -9.62 -8.46 -2.85
C GLU A 368 -9.86 -8.14 -1.37
N SER A 369 -9.32 -8.95 -0.45
CA SER A 369 -9.45 -8.72 0.98
C SER A 369 -8.80 -7.39 1.41
N SER A 370 -7.58 -7.10 0.95
CA SER A 370 -6.86 -5.85 1.22
C SER A 370 -7.59 -4.65 0.63
N CYS A 371 -8.17 -4.79 -0.56
CA CYS A 371 -8.99 -3.78 -1.19
C CYS A 371 -10.21 -3.41 -0.33
N TYR A 372 -10.96 -4.40 0.17
CA TYR A 372 -12.09 -4.14 1.07
C TYR A 372 -11.65 -3.45 2.37
N ILE A 373 -10.54 -3.89 2.97
CA ILE A 373 -10.01 -3.28 4.19
C ILE A 373 -9.68 -1.80 3.94
N ASN A 374 -8.92 -1.50 2.89
CA ASN A 374 -8.53 -0.14 2.54
C ASN A 374 -9.75 0.74 2.26
N ASP A 375 -10.58 0.30 1.32
CA ASP A 375 -11.65 1.13 0.76
C ASP A 375 -12.80 1.33 1.76
N LEU A 376 -12.98 0.45 2.76
CA LEU A 376 -13.90 0.69 3.89
C LEU A 376 -13.39 1.81 4.80
N ILE A 377 -12.09 1.82 5.09
CA ILE A 377 -11.45 2.84 5.94
C ILE A 377 -11.47 4.19 5.24
N ASP A 378 -11.15 4.20 3.95
CA ASP A 378 -11.09 5.41 3.13
C ASP A 378 -12.46 5.87 2.62
N PHE A 379 -13.54 5.12 2.85
CA PHE A 379 -14.88 5.41 2.30
C PHE A 379 -15.29 6.87 2.47
N ARG A 380 -15.15 7.45 3.68
CA ARG A 380 -15.53 8.84 3.93
C ARG A 380 -14.57 9.81 3.22
N SER A 381 -13.26 9.58 3.26
CA SER A 381 -12.27 10.47 2.63
C SER A 381 -12.41 10.44 1.11
N ASP A 382 -12.63 9.27 0.53
CA ASP A 382 -12.80 9.11 -0.90
C ASP A 382 -14.13 9.69 -1.37
N THR A 383 -15.19 9.59 -0.54
CA THR A 383 -16.45 10.29 -0.82
C THR A 383 -16.25 11.82 -0.82
N MET A 384 -15.55 12.35 0.20
CA MET A 384 -15.31 13.79 0.34
C MET A 384 -14.41 14.33 -0.78
N ARG A 385 -13.29 13.66 -1.06
CA ARG A 385 -12.33 13.98 -2.12
C ARG A 385 -12.86 13.64 -3.52
N ARG A 386 -13.99 12.92 -3.61
CA ARG A 386 -14.59 12.41 -4.86
C ARG A 386 -13.63 11.49 -5.61
N VAL A 387 -12.86 10.68 -4.87
CA VAL A 387 -11.94 9.65 -5.39
C VAL A 387 -12.76 8.43 -5.78
N ARG A 388 -12.52 7.92 -7.00
CA ARG A 388 -13.33 6.86 -7.61
C ARG A 388 -12.61 5.51 -7.72
N GLU A 389 -11.35 5.46 -7.31
CA GLU A 389 -10.60 4.21 -7.21
C GLU A 389 -11.16 3.31 -6.11
N ASN A 390 -11.88 3.91 -5.15
CA ASN A 390 -12.59 3.21 -4.08
C ASN A 390 -13.70 2.32 -4.67
N VAL A 391 -13.51 1.02 -4.58
CA VAL A 391 -14.39 0.05 -5.21
C VAL A 391 -15.74 -0.03 -4.49
N ILE A 392 -15.76 0.26 -3.19
CA ILE A 392 -16.97 0.27 -2.38
C ILE A 392 -17.89 1.37 -2.85
N LEU A 393 -17.38 2.56 -3.14
CA LEU A 393 -18.19 3.65 -3.70
C LEU A 393 -18.74 3.31 -5.08
N ARG A 394 -17.93 2.69 -5.95
CA ARG A 394 -18.38 2.34 -7.31
C ARG A 394 -19.49 1.31 -7.31
N GLY A 395 -19.39 0.26 -6.50
CA GLY A 395 -20.36 -0.84 -6.48
C GLY A 395 -21.75 -0.50 -5.92
N ILE A 396 -21.99 0.74 -5.46
CA ILE A 396 -23.26 1.13 -4.84
C ILE A 396 -24.40 1.12 -5.88
N PRO A 397 -25.45 0.30 -5.69
CA PRO A 397 -26.62 0.34 -6.57
C PRO A 397 -27.41 1.63 -6.34
N GLY A 398 -27.71 2.36 -7.43
CA GLY A 398 -28.34 3.68 -7.34
C GLY A 398 -29.80 3.69 -6.86
N ASP A 399 -30.51 2.58 -6.96
CA ASP A 399 -31.85 2.36 -6.42
C ASP A 399 -31.87 1.51 -5.14
N GLY A 400 -30.70 1.06 -4.69
CA GLY A 400 -30.55 0.19 -3.54
C GLY A 400 -30.54 0.92 -2.19
N ASN A 401 -30.44 0.13 -1.13
CA ASN A 401 -30.32 0.63 0.24
C ASN A 401 -28.84 0.69 0.67
N LEU A 402 -28.33 1.89 0.93
CA LEU A 402 -26.94 2.10 1.32
C LEU A 402 -26.56 1.34 2.59
N CYS A 403 -27.42 1.31 3.60
CA CYS A 403 -27.13 0.69 4.90
C CYS A 403 -26.88 -0.81 4.74
N ARG A 404 -27.71 -1.49 3.94
CA ARG A 404 -27.57 -2.89 3.59
C ARG A 404 -26.32 -3.13 2.73
N TYR A 405 -26.09 -2.30 1.73
CA TYR A 405 -24.89 -2.44 0.88
C TYR A 405 -23.60 -2.37 1.70
N LEU A 406 -23.47 -1.37 2.59
CA LEU A 406 -22.28 -1.24 3.45
C LEU A 406 -22.16 -2.41 4.45
N ASP A 407 -23.29 -2.96 4.92
CA ASP A 407 -23.31 -4.18 5.74
C ASP A 407 -22.80 -5.43 4.99
N ASP A 408 -23.21 -5.57 3.72
CA ASP A 408 -22.76 -6.64 2.84
C ASP A 408 -21.25 -6.48 2.52
N CYS A 409 -20.74 -5.25 2.33
CA CYS A 409 -19.31 -4.98 2.16
C CYS A 409 -18.50 -5.33 3.41
N ILE A 410 -18.96 -4.96 4.62
CA ILE A 410 -18.32 -5.37 5.88
C ILE A 410 -18.30 -6.90 5.97
N SER A 411 -19.43 -7.56 5.71
CA SER A 411 -19.52 -9.02 5.77
C SER A 411 -18.55 -9.70 4.78
N SER A 412 -18.43 -9.14 3.57
CA SER A 412 -17.50 -9.62 2.55
C SER A 412 -16.05 -9.43 2.98
N CYS A 413 -15.70 -8.26 3.51
CA CYS A 413 -14.38 -7.97 4.07
C CYS A 413 -13.97 -9.01 5.12
N LEU A 414 -14.86 -9.32 6.08
CA LEU A 414 -14.59 -10.29 7.15
C LEU A 414 -14.40 -11.70 6.61
N ARG A 415 -15.27 -12.12 5.68
CA ARG A 415 -15.18 -13.44 5.05
C ARG A 415 -13.88 -13.60 4.28
N LEU A 416 -13.55 -12.64 3.42
CA LEU A 416 -12.36 -12.68 2.57
C LEU A 416 -11.06 -12.57 3.39
N ALA A 417 -11.03 -11.73 4.43
CA ALA A 417 -9.89 -11.67 5.34
C ALA A 417 -9.65 -13.01 6.05
N ALA A 418 -10.72 -13.64 6.56
CA ALA A 418 -10.63 -14.96 7.19
C ALA A 418 -10.18 -16.04 6.18
N GLU A 419 -10.67 -15.98 4.95
CA GLU A 419 -10.30 -16.89 3.85
C GLU A 419 -8.81 -16.72 3.47
N ALA A 420 -8.35 -15.49 3.28
CA ALA A 420 -6.95 -15.16 3.01
C ALA A 420 -6.04 -15.69 4.12
N ILE A 421 -6.36 -15.43 5.40
CA ILE A 421 -5.60 -15.92 6.56
C ILE A 421 -5.53 -17.45 6.59
N ARG A 422 -6.63 -18.14 6.26
CA ARG A 422 -6.66 -19.60 6.21
C ARG A 422 -5.90 -20.15 5.01
N SER A 423 -5.85 -19.43 3.89
CA SER A 423 -5.27 -19.93 2.64
C SER A 423 -3.75 -20.11 2.68
N SER A 424 -3.02 -19.25 3.38
CA SER A 424 -1.55 -19.27 3.44
C SER A 424 -1.02 -18.45 4.63
N PRO A 425 0.09 -18.87 5.29
CA PRO A 425 0.79 -18.05 6.28
C PRO A 425 1.26 -16.69 5.71
N VAL A 426 1.69 -16.65 4.45
CA VAL A 426 2.08 -15.41 3.77
C VAL A 426 0.89 -14.46 3.69
N SER A 427 -0.25 -14.93 3.16
CA SER A 427 -1.48 -14.13 3.07
C SER A 427 -1.97 -13.66 4.44
N ALA A 428 -1.84 -14.48 5.48
CA ALA A 428 -2.18 -14.09 6.83
C ALA A 428 -1.33 -12.91 7.33
N LEU A 429 -0.01 -12.97 7.16
CA LEU A 429 0.89 -11.87 7.54
C LEU A 429 0.58 -10.59 6.77
N VAL A 430 0.23 -10.68 5.49
CA VAL A 430 -0.13 -9.50 4.69
C VAL A 430 -1.45 -8.88 5.15
N VAL A 431 -2.51 -9.68 5.37
CA VAL A 431 -3.80 -9.17 5.90
C VAL A 431 -3.60 -8.49 7.25
N MET A 432 -2.87 -9.14 8.16
CA MET A 432 -2.63 -8.58 9.49
C MET A 432 -1.71 -7.34 9.43
N GLY A 433 -0.72 -7.34 8.54
CA GLY A 433 0.12 -6.19 8.24
C GLY A 433 -0.68 -5.01 7.70
N PHE A 434 -1.64 -5.25 6.80
CA PHE A 434 -2.52 -4.22 6.26
C PHE A 434 -3.39 -3.60 7.36
N CYS A 435 -3.90 -4.41 8.28
CA CYS A 435 -4.63 -3.92 9.44
C CYS A 435 -3.75 -3.10 10.38
N ASN A 436 -2.49 -3.52 10.57
CA ASN A 436 -1.50 -2.75 11.33
C ASN A 436 -1.24 -1.39 10.69
N TRP A 437 -1.09 -1.33 9.36
CA TRP A 437 -0.96 -0.08 8.63
C TRP A 437 -2.17 0.84 8.80
N GLY A 438 -3.39 0.30 8.69
CA GLY A 438 -4.62 1.06 8.92
C GLY A 438 -4.67 1.69 10.32
N ILE A 439 -4.30 0.94 11.37
CA ILE A 439 -4.29 1.45 12.76
C ILE A 439 -3.13 2.41 13.01
N MET A 440 -1.95 2.10 12.47
CA MET A 440 -0.71 2.78 12.81
C MET A 440 -0.39 3.87 11.79
N GLY A 441 -0.15 3.52 10.53
CA GLY A 441 0.25 4.47 9.49
C GLY A 441 -0.86 5.47 9.16
N SER A 442 -2.10 4.99 9.07
CA SER A 442 -3.29 5.82 8.82
C SER A 442 -3.92 6.37 10.11
N HIS A 443 -3.18 6.40 11.24
CA HIS A 443 -3.69 6.89 12.53
C HIS A 443 -4.21 8.34 12.46
N HIS A 444 -3.56 9.18 11.66
CA HIS A 444 -3.97 10.57 11.42
C HIS A 444 -5.40 10.68 10.86
N LYS A 445 -5.91 9.63 10.22
CA LYS A 445 -7.27 9.51 9.72
C LYS A 445 -8.15 8.68 10.65
N LEU A 446 -7.74 7.44 10.90
CA LEU A 446 -8.56 6.44 11.58
C LEU A 446 -8.92 6.87 13.01
N TYR A 447 -7.99 7.49 13.72
CA TYR A 447 -8.23 7.97 15.08
C TYR A 447 -9.32 9.04 15.13
N GLU A 448 -9.32 9.98 14.17
CA GLU A 448 -10.38 10.99 14.06
C GLU A 448 -11.71 10.36 13.71
N LEU A 449 -11.73 9.48 12.70
CA LEU A 449 -12.95 8.77 12.31
C LEU A 449 -13.53 8.01 13.50
N PHE A 450 -12.70 7.36 14.31
CA PHE A 450 -13.18 6.63 15.47
C PHE A 450 -13.64 7.54 16.61
N HIS A 451 -13.01 8.69 16.87
CA HIS A 451 -13.36 9.54 18.03
C HIS A 451 -14.34 10.68 17.72
N GLY A 452 -14.28 11.24 16.51
CA GLY A 452 -15.10 12.37 16.08
C GLY A 452 -16.44 11.98 15.47
N VAL A 453 -16.62 10.72 15.09
CA VAL A 453 -17.91 10.20 14.60
C VAL A 453 -18.81 9.79 15.77
N THR A 454 -20.01 10.35 15.80
CA THR A 454 -20.99 10.13 16.87
C THR A 454 -22.30 9.60 16.32
N LYS A 455 -22.96 8.74 17.10
CA LYS A 455 -24.28 8.23 16.75
C LYS A 455 -25.30 9.37 16.73
N ARG A 456 -26.08 9.47 15.66
CA ARG A 456 -27.17 10.47 15.55
C ARG A 456 -28.21 10.25 16.65
N LYS A 457 -28.79 11.34 17.15
CA LYS A 457 -29.75 11.34 18.27
C LYS A 457 -31.23 11.19 17.85
N ASP A 458 -31.53 10.94 16.57
CA ASP A 458 -32.90 10.99 16.06
C ASP A 458 -33.81 9.84 16.59
N PRO A 459 -35.14 10.07 16.73
CA PRO A 459 -36.02 9.30 17.60
C PRO A 459 -36.68 8.07 16.94
N ASN A 460 -36.34 7.68 15.72
CA ASN A 460 -37.00 6.55 15.05
C ASN A 460 -36.25 5.23 15.28
N PRO A 461 -36.82 4.21 15.97
CA PRO A 461 -36.02 3.27 16.75
C PRO A 461 -35.59 2.00 16.03
N SER A 462 -35.99 1.77 14.78
CA SER A 462 -35.48 0.60 14.05
C SER A 462 -34.11 0.95 13.48
N MET A 463 -33.06 0.89 14.33
CA MET A 463 -31.71 0.71 13.81
C MET A 463 -31.75 -0.46 12.83
N CYS A 464 -31.15 -0.29 11.66
CA CYS A 464 -31.06 -1.38 10.69
C CYS A 464 -30.57 -2.64 11.42
N GLU A 465 -31.23 -3.76 11.19
CA GLU A 465 -30.68 -5.04 11.58
C GLU A 465 -29.54 -5.37 10.62
N TYR A 466 -28.32 -5.37 11.14
CA TYR A 466 -27.12 -5.62 10.37
C TYR A 466 -26.69 -7.06 10.52
N ILE A 467 -26.54 -7.77 9.40
CA ILE A 467 -26.04 -9.13 9.36
C ILE A 467 -24.61 -9.17 9.94
N SER A 468 -23.79 -8.15 9.64
CA SER A 468 -22.41 -8.08 10.16
C SER A 468 -22.34 -8.03 11.68
N GLY A 469 -23.37 -7.49 12.35
CA GLY A 469 -23.44 -7.35 13.81
C GLY A 469 -24.31 -8.41 14.49
N ALA A 470 -25.39 -8.86 13.84
CA ALA A 470 -26.35 -9.82 14.38
C ALA A 470 -25.93 -11.28 14.16
N SER A 471 -25.23 -11.55 13.06
CA SER A 471 -24.58 -12.84 12.80
C SER A 471 -23.11 -12.69 13.19
N SER A 472 -22.79 -12.95 14.45
CA SER A 472 -21.41 -13.05 14.94
C SER A 472 -20.55 -14.08 14.18
N SER A 473 -21.13 -14.87 13.28
CA SER A 473 -20.45 -15.94 12.56
C SER A 473 -19.29 -15.48 11.67
N HIS A 474 -19.38 -14.33 10.98
CA HIS A 474 -18.28 -13.88 10.11
C HIS A 474 -17.07 -13.38 10.89
N TYR A 475 -17.29 -12.55 11.91
CA TYR A 475 -16.20 -12.11 12.79
C TYR A 475 -15.65 -13.28 13.61
N GLN A 476 -16.50 -14.19 14.09
CA GLN A 476 -16.04 -15.41 14.76
C GLN A 476 -15.17 -16.27 13.83
N ASN A 477 -15.54 -16.41 12.55
CA ASN A 477 -14.71 -17.13 11.59
C ASN A 477 -13.33 -16.47 11.38
N LEU A 478 -13.25 -15.14 11.44
CA LEU A 478 -11.99 -14.40 11.43
C LEU A 478 -11.18 -14.69 12.70
N LEU A 479 -11.80 -14.66 13.88
CA LEU A 479 -11.14 -15.00 15.14
C LEU A 479 -10.61 -16.44 15.12
N ASP A 480 -11.42 -17.40 14.67
CA ASP A 480 -11.04 -18.80 14.52
C ASP A 480 -9.86 -18.95 13.54
N ALA A 481 -9.83 -18.15 12.46
CA ALA A 481 -8.71 -18.15 11.51
C ALA A 481 -7.41 -17.68 12.17
N LEU A 482 -7.45 -16.62 12.97
CA LEU A 482 -6.30 -16.10 13.71
C LEU A 482 -5.82 -17.08 14.79
N ASP A 483 -6.75 -17.68 15.52
CA ASP A 483 -6.45 -18.55 16.65
C ASP A 483 -5.97 -19.93 16.19
N SER A 484 -6.54 -20.48 15.10
CA SER A 484 -6.13 -21.79 14.54
C SER A 484 -4.68 -21.81 14.05
N ARG A 485 -4.12 -20.65 13.68
CA ARG A 485 -2.71 -20.49 13.29
C ARG A 485 -1.79 -20.07 14.44
N GLY A 486 -2.34 -19.86 15.64
CA GLY A 486 -1.56 -19.59 16.84
C GLY A 486 -0.89 -18.21 16.85
N TYR A 487 -1.46 -17.20 16.18
CA TYR A 487 -0.87 -15.85 16.16
C TYR A 487 -0.92 -15.13 17.52
N GLY A 488 -1.70 -15.65 18.48
CA GLY A 488 -1.72 -15.15 19.86
C GLY A 488 -2.44 -13.80 20.02
N THR A 489 -2.28 -13.21 21.19
CA THR A 489 -2.82 -11.89 21.57
C THR A 489 -1.94 -11.29 22.69
N LEU A 490 -1.81 -9.98 22.70
CA LEU A 490 -1.19 -9.20 23.78
C LEU A 490 -2.23 -8.75 24.81
N GLY A 491 -3.52 -8.91 24.51
CA GLY A 491 -4.65 -8.49 25.37
C GLY A 491 -4.95 -6.99 25.27
N GLU A 492 -6.07 -6.55 25.85
CA GLU A 492 -6.58 -5.18 25.69
C GLU A 492 -5.64 -4.09 26.24
N GLU A 493 -4.94 -4.38 27.34
CA GLU A 493 -4.05 -3.41 27.98
C GLU A 493 -2.79 -3.15 27.15
N ASN A 494 -2.18 -4.20 26.59
CA ASN A 494 -0.89 -4.13 25.90
C ASN A 494 -1.00 -4.12 24.38
N GLY A 495 -2.09 -4.67 23.83
CA GLY A 495 -2.33 -4.77 22.41
C GLY A 495 -2.72 -3.44 21.76
N PRO A 496 -2.55 -3.33 20.43
CA PRO A 496 -3.01 -2.20 19.64
C PRO A 496 -4.54 -2.12 19.62
N SER A 497 -5.04 -0.90 19.44
CA SER A 497 -6.48 -0.67 19.28
C SER A 497 -6.73 0.64 18.55
N VAL A 498 -7.79 0.67 17.74
CA VAL A 498 -8.28 1.91 17.08
C VAL A 498 -8.59 3.04 18.07
N ALA A 499 -8.83 2.70 19.34
CA ALA A 499 -9.11 3.67 20.40
C ALA A 499 -7.85 4.25 21.06
N LYS A 500 -6.66 3.67 20.83
CA LYS A 500 -5.41 4.10 21.48
C LYS A 500 -4.78 5.28 20.75
N ARG A 501 -4.07 6.10 21.52
CA ARG A 501 -3.30 7.23 21.00
C ARG A 501 -2.06 6.72 20.25
N ARG A 502 -1.62 7.49 19.25
CA ARG A 502 -0.46 7.16 18.42
C ARG A 502 0.81 7.05 19.25
N SER A 503 1.03 8.00 20.15
CA SER A 503 2.22 8.03 21.02
C SER A 503 2.36 6.80 21.90
N ASP A 504 1.26 6.31 22.45
CA ASP A 504 1.26 5.09 23.26
C ASP A 504 1.58 3.87 22.38
N MET A 505 0.97 3.78 21.19
CA MET A 505 1.19 2.65 20.29
C MET A 505 2.58 2.64 19.64
N ASP A 506 3.18 3.80 19.32
CA ASP A 506 4.52 3.87 18.74
C ASP A 506 5.58 3.30 19.70
N ILE A 507 5.45 3.58 21.00
CA ILE A 507 6.37 3.04 22.01
C ILE A 507 6.15 1.52 22.16
N LEU A 508 4.89 1.09 22.25
CA LEU A 508 4.56 -0.33 22.42
C LEU A 508 4.99 -1.16 21.20
N TYR A 509 4.72 -0.70 19.97
CA TYR A 509 5.10 -1.42 18.77
C TYR A 509 6.62 -1.54 18.64
N HIS A 510 7.37 -0.48 18.97
CA HIS A 510 8.83 -0.54 18.99
C HIS A 510 9.35 -1.66 19.91
N VAL A 511 8.69 -1.89 21.04
CA VAL A 511 9.03 -3.01 21.96
C VAL A 511 8.55 -4.36 21.39
N TYR A 512 7.30 -4.47 20.98
CA TYR A 512 6.71 -5.76 20.57
C TYR A 512 7.18 -6.25 19.20
N ARG A 513 7.72 -5.39 18.34
CA ARG A 513 8.35 -5.77 17.07
C ARG A 513 9.75 -6.38 17.21
N THR A 514 10.22 -6.65 18.43
CA THR A 514 11.58 -7.21 18.67
C THR A 514 11.61 -8.73 18.75
N SER A 515 10.45 -9.39 18.88
CA SER A 515 10.36 -10.85 18.85
C SER A 515 9.23 -11.35 17.95
N PRO A 516 9.41 -12.48 17.23
CA PRO A 516 8.37 -13.03 16.35
C PRO A 516 7.02 -13.24 17.02
N GLY A 517 7.02 -13.83 18.22
CA GLY A 517 5.78 -14.13 18.94
C GLY A 517 4.99 -12.88 19.31
N THR A 518 5.67 -11.86 19.83
CA THR A 518 5.00 -10.61 20.22
C THR A 518 4.60 -9.77 19.02
N GLN A 519 5.37 -9.80 17.93
CA GLN A 519 5.01 -9.11 16.69
C GLN A 519 3.78 -9.74 16.06
N MET A 520 3.72 -11.07 15.95
CA MET A 520 2.54 -11.75 15.41
C MET A 520 1.29 -11.47 16.25
N ALA A 521 1.41 -11.49 17.58
CA ALA A 521 0.31 -11.17 18.48
C ALA A 521 -0.16 -9.71 18.33
N TRP A 522 0.77 -8.77 18.13
CA TRP A 522 0.45 -7.37 17.82
C TRP A 522 -0.35 -7.25 16.52
N LEU A 523 0.12 -7.87 15.43
CA LEU A 523 -0.55 -7.81 14.13
C LEU A 523 -1.95 -8.47 14.17
N ALA A 524 -2.08 -9.58 14.89
CA ALA A 524 -3.36 -10.24 15.09
C ALA A 524 -4.33 -9.35 15.87
N ASP A 525 -3.88 -8.68 16.94
CA ASP A 525 -4.70 -7.74 17.70
C ASP A 525 -5.09 -6.49 16.89
N CYS A 526 -4.21 -6.00 16.01
CA CYS A 526 -4.56 -4.96 15.04
C CYS A 526 -5.74 -5.40 14.17
N THR A 527 -5.69 -6.65 13.68
CA THR A 527 -6.74 -7.25 12.85
C THR A 527 -8.05 -7.39 13.62
N ARG A 528 -8.01 -7.91 14.85
CA ARG A 528 -9.17 -8.00 15.73
C ARG A 528 -9.81 -6.63 15.99
N SER A 529 -9.00 -5.62 16.30
CA SER A 529 -9.49 -4.29 16.64
C SER A 529 -10.09 -3.55 15.44
N LEU A 530 -9.39 -3.55 14.30
CA LEU A 530 -9.82 -2.84 13.10
C LEU A 530 -11.04 -3.48 12.45
N LEU A 531 -10.99 -4.80 12.28
CA LEU A 531 -12.05 -5.57 11.60
C LEU A 531 -13.19 -5.96 12.54
N HIS A 532 -13.23 -5.43 13.77
CA HIS A 532 -14.43 -5.59 14.59
C HIS A 532 -15.63 -4.95 13.87
N PRO A 533 -16.79 -5.63 13.73
CA PRO A 533 -17.93 -5.11 12.99
C PRO A 533 -18.39 -3.73 13.48
N ASP A 534 -18.41 -3.51 14.80
CA ASP A 534 -18.76 -2.21 15.38
C ASP A 534 -17.75 -1.10 15.03
N THR A 535 -16.46 -1.45 14.93
CA THR A 535 -15.42 -0.50 14.49
C THR A 535 -15.66 -0.09 13.05
N LEU A 536 -15.74 -1.07 12.13
CA LEU A 536 -15.98 -0.80 10.71
C LEU A 536 -17.30 -0.05 10.49
N ARG A 537 -18.37 -0.44 11.20
CA ARG A 537 -19.66 0.24 11.13
C ARG A 537 -19.54 1.70 11.53
N LYS A 538 -18.92 1.98 12.68
CA LYS A 538 -18.75 3.35 13.18
C LYS A 538 -18.01 4.22 12.17
N ILE A 539 -17.03 3.67 11.48
CA ILE A 539 -16.22 4.38 10.47
C ILE A 539 -17.02 4.61 9.18
N VAL A 540 -17.69 3.59 8.63
CA VAL A 540 -18.28 3.65 7.29
C VAL A 540 -19.73 4.14 7.26
N ASP A 541 -20.50 3.97 8.35
CA ASP A 541 -21.94 4.26 8.37
C ASP A 541 -22.22 5.76 8.49
N VAL A 542 -22.21 6.43 7.34
CA VAL A 542 -22.55 7.85 7.17
C VAL A 542 -24.03 8.15 7.41
N VAL A 543 -24.88 7.12 7.48
CA VAL A 543 -26.32 7.27 7.69
C VAL A 543 -26.63 7.46 9.17
N HIS A 544 -26.18 6.53 10.00
CA HIS A 544 -26.50 6.53 11.44
C HIS A 544 -25.46 7.25 12.28
N PHE A 545 -24.28 7.51 11.73
CA PHE A 545 -23.24 8.25 12.41
C PHE A 545 -22.87 9.54 11.67
N GLU A 546 -22.86 10.63 12.43
CA GLU A 546 -22.51 11.95 11.96
C GLU A 546 -21.16 12.40 12.52
N TRP A 547 -20.46 13.19 11.72
CA TRP A 547 -19.25 13.85 12.14
C TRP A 547 -19.56 15.00 13.10
N ARG A 548 -18.99 14.98 14.30
CA ARG A 548 -19.06 16.09 15.27
C ARG A 548 -17.70 16.58 15.75
N GLY A 549 -16.61 15.98 15.27
CA GLY A 549 -15.26 16.47 15.53
C GLY A 549 -14.96 17.76 14.76
N GLN A 550 -13.75 18.28 14.94
CA GLN A 550 -13.27 19.39 14.13
C GLN A 550 -12.98 18.88 12.72
N THR A 551 -13.45 19.57 11.68
CA THR A 551 -12.91 19.35 10.34
C THR A 551 -11.45 19.78 10.39
N GLY A 552 -10.55 18.80 10.36
CA GLY A 552 -9.12 19.00 10.19
C GLY A 552 -8.80 19.68 8.86
N ASP A 553 -7.54 19.66 8.47
CA ASP A 553 -7.14 20.27 7.21
C ASP A 553 -7.47 19.30 6.06
N VAL A 554 -8.50 19.62 5.30
CA VAL A 554 -8.99 18.81 4.17
C VAL A 554 -7.94 18.66 3.07
N GLU A 555 -6.98 19.59 3.01
CA GLU A 555 -5.86 19.57 2.07
C GLU A 555 -4.58 19.04 2.73
N TYR A 556 -4.63 18.62 4.00
CA TYR A 556 -3.49 18.00 4.66
C TYR A 556 -3.26 16.61 4.10
N CYS A 557 -2.37 16.56 3.12
CA CYS A 557 -1.65 15.36 2.71
C CYS A 557 -0.33 15.37 3.50
N PRO A 558 -0.15 14.52 4.53
CA PRO A 558 1.03 14.53 5.41
C PRO A 558 2.38 14.47 4.69
#